data_AF-A0A7C4UQ30-F1
#
_entry.id   AF-A0A7C4UQ30-F1
#
_cell.length_a   1.000
_cell.length_b   1.000
_cell.length_c   1.000
_cell.angle_alpha   90.00
_cell.angle_beta   90.00
_cell.angle_gamma   90.00
#
_symmetry.space_group_name_H-M   'P 1'
#
loop_
_entity.id
_entity.type
_entity.pdbx_description
1 polymer ?
#
loop_
_entity_poly.entity_id
_entity_poly.type
_entity_poly.pdbx_seq_one_letter_code
_entity_poly.pdbx_strand_id
1 'polypeptide(L)' 'MLDRDVVRGFLEEELEGVEVPKEIDMDELVEVFCRYVEEDYYEWLKDNFNSFFDRGNPDWKWIKGVIEKYLG' A
#
# COMPACT_ATOMS: atom_id res chain seq x y z
N MET A 1 7.36 6.36 -2.54
CA MET A 1 7.96 5.12 -3.05
C MET A 1 8.63 4.42 -1.89
N LEU A 2 8.40 3.12 -1.78
CA LEU A 2 9.03 2.25 -0.79
C LEU A 2 10.55 2.29 -0.94
N ASP A 3 11.23 2.27 0.19
CA ASP A 3 12.69 2.18 0.23
C ASP A 3 13.10 0.74 -0.12
N ARG A 4 13.90 0.57 -1.18
CA ARG A 4 14.28 -0.76 -1.68
C ARG A 4 15.17 -1.52 -0.70
N ASP A 5 16.00 -0.81 0.08
CA ASP A 5 16.89 -1.47 1.04
C ASP A 5 16.10 -1.98 2.23
N VAL A 6 15.10 -1.22 2.69
CA VAL A 6 14.15 -1.68 3.72
C VAL A 6 13.34 -2.87 3.22
N VAL A 7 12.82 -2.80 1.98
CA VAL A 7 12.03 -3.89 1.40
C VAL A 7 12.87 -5.14 1.17
N ARG A 8 14.14 -4.99 0.76
CA ARG A 8 15.06 -6.12 0.67
C ARG A 8 15.22 -6.82 2.00
N GLY A 9 15.56 -6.09 3.07
CA GLY A 9 15.74 -6.69 4.39
C GLY A 9 14.48 -7.43 4.86
N PHE A 10 13.31 -6.83 4.62
CA PHE A 10 12.02 -7.47 4.89
C PHE A 10 11.82 -8.76 4.08
N LEU A 11 12.08 -8.74 2.76
CA LEU A 11 11.91 -9.94 1.92
C LEU A 11 12.93 -11.02 2.25
N GLU A 12 14.17 -10.68 2.58
CA GLU A 12 15.20 -11.63 3.01
C GLU A 12 14.82 -12.33 4.32
N GLU A 13 14.21 -11.60 5.27
CA GLU A 13 13.69 -12.16 6.52
C GLU A 13 12.47 -13.06 6.27
N GLU A 14 11.47 -12.58 5.53
CA GLU A 14 10.22 -13.31 5.30
C GLU A 14 10.37 -14.52 4.37
N LEU A 15 11.38 -14.50 3.48
CA LEU A 15 11.71 -15.63 2.61
C LEU A 15 12.77 -16.56 3.22
N GLU A 16 13.15 -16.38 4.49
CA GLU A 16 14.07 -17.29 5.16
C GLU A 16 13.50 -18.72 5.17
N GLY A 17 14.26 -19.66 4.60
CA GLY A 17 13.82 -21.06 4.45
C GLY A 17 12.92 -21.33 3.24
N VAL A 18 12.61 -20.32 2.43
CA VAL A 18 11.95 -20.48 1.13
C VAL A 18 13.00 -20.64 0.04
N GLU A 19 12.90 -21.70 -0.76
CA GLU A 19 13.78 -21.90 -1.92
C GLU A 19 13.33 -20.97 -3.06
N VAL A 20 13.99 -19.82 -3.19
CA VAL A 20 13.80 -18.91 -4.33
C VAL A 20 14.43 -19.55 -5.59
N PRO A 21 13.69 -19.67 -6.70
CA PRO A 21 14.24 -20.15 -7.97
C PRO A 21 15.49 -19.38 -8.38
N LYS A 22 16.52 -20.08 -8.87
CA LYS A 22 17.82 -19.49 -9.20
C LYS A 22 17.77 -18.50 -10.35
N GLU A 23 16.72 -18.56 -11.16
CA GLU A 23 16.45 -17.66 -12.28
C GLU A 23 15.89 -16.32 -11.82
N ILE A 24 15.44 -16.20 -10.57
CA ILE A 24 14.89 -14.96 -10.02
C ILE A 24 15.99 -14.22 -9.27
N ASP A 25 16.30 -13.03 -9.76
CA ASP A 25 17.21 -12.11 -9.08
C ASP A 25 16.49 -11.40 -7.93
N MET A 26 17.19 -11.25 -6.79
CA MET A 26 16.60 -10.63 -5.60
C MET A 26 16.31 -9.15 -5.82
N ASP A 27 17.11 -8.44 -6.62
CA ASP A 27 16.89 -7.02 -6.89
C ASP A 27 15.66 -6.83 -7.78
N GLU A 28 15.47 -7.71 -8.75
CA GLU A 28 14.25 -7.74 -9.58
C GLU A 28 13.00 -8.04 -8.72
N LEU A 29 13.10 -9.01 -7.82
CA LEU A 29 12.01 -9.35 -6.90
C LEU A 29 11.64 -8.16 -6.00
N VAL A 30 12.63 -7.48 -5.42
CA VAL A 30 12.44 -6.28 -4.60
C VAL A 30 11.74 -5.18 -5.40
N GLU A 31 12.19 -4.90 -6.63
CA GLU A 31 11.61 -3.84 -7.46
C GLU A 31 10.17 -4.16 -7.88
N VAL A 32 9.90 -5.39 -8.29
CA VAL A 32 8.54 -5.82 -8.65
C VAL A 32 7.62 -5.79 -7.45
N PHE A 33 8.07 -6.29 -6.29
CA PHE A 33 7.27 -6.25 -5.06
C PHE A 33 6.96 -4.82 -4.63
N CYS A 34 7.94 -3.92 -4.69
CA CYS A 34 7.73 -2.49 -4.41
C CYS A 34 6.62 -1.91 -5.30
N ARG A 35 6.69 -2.15 -6.61
CA ARG A 35 5.69 -1.66 -7.56
C ARG A 35 4.32 -2.25 -7.29
N TYR A 36 4.25 -3.55 -7.04
CA TYR A 36 3.01 -4.24 -6.73
C TYR A 36 2.31 -3.64 -5.51
N VAL A 37 3.04 -3.46 -4.40
CA VAL A 37 2.50 -2.87 -3.17
C VAL A 37 2.10 -1.41 -3.38
N GLU A 38 2.89 -0.63 -4.10
CA GLU A 38 2.57 0.76 -4.39
C GLU A 38 1.32 0.89 -5.26
N GLU A 39 1.19 0.08 -6.30
CA GLU A 39 0.01 0.04 -7.18
C GLU A 39 -1.26 -0.31 -6.39
N ASP A 40 -1.22 -1.40 -5.61
CA ASP A 40 -2.34 -1.82 -4.75
C ASP A 40 -2.72 -0.73 -3.74
N TYR A 41 -1.73 -0.09 -3.11
CA TYR A 41 -1.97 1.02 -2.19
C TYR A 41 -2.67 2.21 -2.87
N TYR A 42 -2.27 2.58 -4.08
CA TYR A 42 -2.93 3.66 -4.81
C TYR A 42 -4.36 3.31 -5.25
N GLU A 43 -4.60 2.08 -5.68
CA GLU A 43 -5.95 1.60 -6.00
C GLU A 43 -6.84 1.61 -4.75
N TRP A 44 -6.34 1.09 -3.63
CA TRP A 44 -7.04 1.12 -2.36
C TRP A 44 -7.38 2.55 -1.91
N LEU A 45 -6.44 3.50 -2.02
CA LEU A 45 -6.70 4.91 -1.72
C LEU A 45 -7.80 5.50 -2.60
N LYS A 46 -7.79 5.18 -3.90
CA LYS A 46 -8.78 5.68 -4.86
C LYS A 46 -10.19 5.18 -4.54
N ASP A 47 -10.32 3.91 -4.18
CA ASP A 47 -11.61 3.32 -3.81
C ASP A 47 -12.15 3.89 -2.49
N ASN A 48 -11.28 4.09 -1.50
CA ASN A 48 -11.65 4.74 -0.25
C ASN A 48 -11.99 6.22 -0.45
N PHE A 49 -11.27 6.93 -1.30
CA PHE A 49 -11.62 8.30 -1.68
C PHE A 49 -13.04 8.36 -2.28
N ASN A 50 -13.32 7.46 -3.24
CA ASN A 50 -14.65 7.38 -3.86
C ASN A 50 -15.75 7.09 -2.84
N SER A 51 -15.45 6.28 -1.81
CA SER A 51 -16.40 5.92 -0.77
C SER A 51 -16.59 7.05 0.26
N PHE A 52 -15.51 7.71 0.66
CA PHE A 52 -15.53 8.75 1.69
C PHE A 52 -16.06 10.09 1.17
N PHE A 53 -15.73 10.45 -0.07
CA PHE A 53 -16.12 11.72 -0.68
C PHE A 53 -17.26 11.57 -1.70
N ASP A 54 -18.02 10.47 -1.64
CA ASP A 54 -19.15 10.17 -2.53
C ASP A 54 -18.82 10.44 -4.01
N ARG A 55 -17.74 9.84 -4.50
CA ARG A 55 -17.24 9.98 -5.88
C ARG A 55 -17.07 11.44 -6.35
N GLY A 56 -16.71 12.33 -5.43
CA GLY A 56 -16.50 13.75 -5.70
C GLY A 56 -17.70 14.64 -5.41
N ASN A 57 -18.77 14.10 -4.81
CA ASN A 57 -19.93 14.85 -4.32
C ASN A 57 -20.06 14.76 -2.77
N PRO A 58 -19.07 15.27 -2.02
CA PRO A 58 -18.97 15.01 -0.58
C PRO A 58 -20.11 15.60 0.25
N ASP A 59 -20.65 14.81 1.19
CA ASP A 59 -21.48 15.31 2.29
C ASP A 59 -20.60 15.86 3.42
N TRP A 60 -20.36 17.16 3.38
CA TRP A 60 -19.55 17.85 4.39
C TRP A 60 -20.14 17.81 5.80
N LYS A 61 -21.46 17.66 5.95
CA LYS A 61 -22.07 17.55 7.29
C LYS A 61 -21.73 16.20 7.89
N TRP A 62 -21.85 15.13 7.12
CA TRP A 62 -21.40 13.81 7.53
C TRP A 62 -19.90 13.79 7.83
N ILE A 63 -19.06 14.33 6.95
CA ILE A 63 -17.60 14.39 7.14
C ILE A 63 -17.24 15.14 8.43
N LYS A 64 -17.89 16.27 8.74
CA LYS A 64 -17.66 16.98 10.01
C LYS A 64 -17.98 16.11 11.23
N GLY A 65 -19.06 15.34 11.18
CA GLY A 65 -19.39 14.37 12.24
C GLY A 65 -18.37 13.25 12.37
N VAL A 66 -17.80 12.79 11.25
CA VAL A 66 -16.68 11.83 11.26
C VAL A 66 -15.43 12.45 11.90
N ILE A 67 -15.08 13.68 11.55
CA ILE A 67 -13.94 14.40 12.15
C ILE A 67 -14.11 14.52 13.67
N GLU A 68 -15.27 14.96 14.13
CA GLU A 68 -15.58 15.07 15.57
C GLU A 68 -15.49 13.70 16.25
N LYS A 69 -15.96 12.63 15.61
CA LYS A 69 -15.87 11.28 16.17
C LYS A 69 -14.43 10.77 16.37
N TYR A 70 -13.52 11.08 15.45
CA TYR A 70 -12.15 10.54 15.47
C TYR A 70 -11.13 11.46 16.13
N LEU A 71 -11.36 12.77 16.12
CA LEU A 71 -10.40 13.79 16.57
C LEU A 71 -10.94 14.70 17.69
N GLY A 72 -12.22 14.59 18.02
CA GLY A 72 -12.90 15.41 19.03
C GLY A 72 -12.91 14.80 20.43
#